data_AF-A0A2G5T067-F1
#
_entry.id   AF-A0A2G5T067-F1
#
_cell.length_a   1.000
_cell.length_b   1.000
_cell.length_c   1.000
_cell.angle_alpha   90.00
_cell.angle_beta   90.00
_cell.angle_gamma   90.00
#
_symmetry.space_group_name_H-M   'P 1'
#
loop_
_entity.id
_entity.type
_entity.pdbx_description
1 polymer ?
#
loop_
_entity_poly.entity_id
_entity_poly.type
_entity_poly.pdbx_seq_one_letter_code
_entity_poly.pdbx_strand_id
1 'polypeptide(L)'
;MYIGTPEERVKVRKRNKRERNGKWDGGQNNVVSIFSSCLILAVTPANSDLATSDALKLAKEVDPQGLRTIGVLTKLDLMDEGTDAREILENKLFTLRRGYVGVVNRGQKDIVGRKDIRAALDAERKFFISHPSYRHMADRLGTTYLQHTLNQQLTNHIRDTLPTLRDSLQKKMFAMEKDVAEYKNFQPNDPGRKTKALLQMVTQFNADIERSIEGSSAKLVSTNELSGGARINRLFHERFPFEIVKMEIDEKEMRKEIQFAIRNIHGIRVGLFTLDMAFEAIAKKQIARLKEPSLKCVDLVVNELANVIRQCADTMARYPRLRDEEKEKKYMLPLDGIRLRDIESGFMSRQHKFALFYPDGK
;
A
#
# COMPACT_ATOMS: atom_id res chain seq x y z
N MET A 1 -29.67 -12.47 3.57
CA MET A 1 -29.87 -13.55 2.58
C MET A 1 -29.39 -13.01 1.25
N TYR A 2 -28.32 -13.59 0.69
CA TYR A 2 -27.83 -13.18 -0.62
C TYR A 2 -28.49 -14.08 -1.68
N ILE A 3 -29.18 -13.47 -2.65
CA ILE A 3 -29.80 -14.14 -3.80
C ILE A 3 -29.06 -13.63 -5.04
N GLY A 4 -27.89 -14.19 -5.32
CA GLY A 4 -27.09 -13.78 -6.46
C GLY A 4 -27.60 -14.44 -7.74
N THR A 5 -27.98 -13.64 -8.73
CA THR A 5 -28.19 -14.12 -10.10
C THR A 5 -26.93 -13.86 -10.95
N PRO A 6 -26.69 -14.62 -12.04
CA PRO A 6 -25.51 -14.44 -12.90
C PRO A 6 -25.35 -13.01 -13.45
N GLU A 7 -26.43 -12.25 -13.58
CA GLU A 7 -26.44 -10.88 -14.11
C GLU A 7 -25.78 -9.85 -13.18
N GLU A 8 -25.69 -10.13 -11.88
CA GLU A 8 -25.00 -9.24 -10.92
C GLU A 8 -23.48 -9.20 -11.13
N ARG A 9 -22.90 -10.15 -11.89
CA ARG A 9 -21.48 -10.15 -12.31
C ARG A 9 -21.09 -8.88 -13.05
N VAL A 10 -22.01 -8.18 -13.73
CA VAL A 10 -21.68 -7.01 -14.55
C VAL A 10 -21.85 -5.69 -13.77
N LYS A 11 -22.84 -5.59 -12.86
CA LYS A 11 -23.10 -4.35 -12.10
C LYS A 11 -22.10 -4.13 -10.96
N VAL A 12 -21.71 -5.17 -10.22
CA VAL A 12 -20.70 -5.05 -9.13
C VAL A 12 -19.32 -4.72 -9.70
N ARG A 13 -19.00 -5.30 -10.86
CA ARG A 13 -17.73 -5.06 -11.59
C ARG A 13 -17.62 -3.64 -12.16
N LYS A 14 -18.74 -2.99 -12.50
CA LYS A 14 -18.78 -1.58 -12.96
C LYS A 14 -18.84 -0.56 -11.81
N ARG A 15 -19.50 -0.87 -10.69
CA ARG A 15 -19.56 0.03 -9.52
C ARG A 15 -18.20 0.21 -8.86
N ASN A 16 -17.42 -0.87 -8.73
CA ASN A 16 -16.05 -0.82 -8.17
C ASN A 16 -14.98 -0.26 -9.12
N LYS A 17 -15.31 0.02 -10.40
CA LYS A 17 -14.37 0.65 -11.35
C LYS A 17 -14.49 2.17 -11.40
N ARG A 18 -15.54 2.77 -10.81
CA ARG A 18 -15.74 4.22 -10.74
C ARG A 18 -15.24 4.86 -9.44
N GLU A 19 -14.88 4.06 -8.44
CA GLU A 19 -14.18 4.51 -7.23
C GLU A 19 -12.78 3.89 -7.20
N ARG A 20 -11.82 4.47 -7.95
CA ARG A 20 -10.37 4.45 -7.67
C ARG A 20 -9.59 5.06 -8.84
N ASN A 21 -9.56 6.40 -8.89
CA ASN A 21 -8.38 7.11 -9.38
C ASN A 21 -7.43 7.28 -8.19
N GLY A 22 -6.49 6.35 -8.02
CA GLY A 22 -5.51 6.41 -6.95
C GLY A 22 -4.89 5.04 -6.65
N LYS A 23 -3.73 4.80 -7.30
CA LYS A 23 -2.67 3.82 -7.02
C LYS A 23 -3.04 2.46 -6.40
N TRP A 24 -2.80 1.43 -7.20
CA TRP A 24 -2.69 0.04 -6.78
C TRP A 24 -1.40 -0.15 -5.99
N ASP A 25 -1.51 -0.73 -4.80
CA ASP A 25 -0.45 -1.56 -4.23
C ASP A 25 -0.97 -3.00 -4.16
N GLY A 26 -0.09 -3.93 -4.47
CA GLY A 26 -0.44 -5.26 -4.97
C GLY A 26 -1.14 -6.20 -3.99
N GLY A 27 -1.81 -7.20 -4.58
CA GLY A 27 -1.90 -8.53 -3.99
C GLY A 27 -3.00 -8.79 -2.96
N GLN A 28 -4.25 -8.43 -3.25
CA GLN A 28 -5.40 -9.07 -2.57
C GLN A 28 -6.43 -9.52 -3.60
N ASN A 29 -6.58 -10.84 -3.69
CA ASN A 29 -7.58 -11.54 -4.49
C ASN A 29 -8.96 -10.90 -4.34
N ASN A 30 -9.61 -10.63 -5.47
CA ASN A 30 -11.02 -10.21 -5.57
C ASN A 30 -11.95 -11.36 -5.15
N VAL A 31 -11.92 -11.75 -3.88
CA VAL A 31 -12.90 -12.65 -3.29
C VAL A 31 -14.13 -11.81 -2.99
N VAL A 32 -15.27 -12.19 -3.56
CA VAL A 32 -16.58 -11.69 -3.12
C VAL A 32 -16.68 -12.03 -1.63
N SER A 33 -16.43 -11.05 -0.74
CA SER A 33 -16.48 -11.27 0.69
C SER A 33 -17.94 -11.39 1.12
N ILE A 34 -18.53 -12.56 0.90
CA ILE A 34 -19.81 -12.90 1.51
C ILE A 34 -19.54 -12.94 3.01
N PHE A 35 -20.07 -11.97 3.75
CA PHE A 35 -19.89 -11.89 5.20
C PHE A 35 -20.15 -13.24 5.86
N SER A 36 -19.33 -13.61 6.85
CA SER A 36 -19.47 -14.86 7.62
C SER A 36 -20.85 -15.00 8.27
N SER A 37 -21.52 -13.88 8.53
CA SER A 37 -22.89 -13.77 9.03
C SER A 37 -23.98 -13.82 7.96
N CYS A 38 -23.70 -14.25 6.72
CA CYS A 38 -24.72 -14.35 5.67
C CYS A 38 -25.19 -15.80 5.47
N LEU A 39 -26.51 -16.01 5.52
CA LEU A 39 -27.16 -17.23 5.02
C LEU A 39 -27.21 -17.22 3.48
N ILE A 40 -26.75 -18.31 2.89
CA ILE A 40 -26.69 -18.53 1.44
C ILE A 40 -27.89 -19.38 1.02
N LEU A 41 -28.66 -18.88 0.07
CA LEU A 41 -29.75 -19.63 -0.55
C LEU A 41 -29.29 -20.08 -1.95
N ALA A 42 -28.86 -21.33 -2.07
CA ALA A 42 -28.33 -21.88 -3.32
C ALA A 42 -29.47 -22.49 -4.16
N VAL A 43 -30.02 -21.68 -5.07
CA VAL A 43 -31.13 -22.08 -5.94
C VAL A 43 -30.58 -22.76 -7.20
N THR A 44 -30.99 -24.01 -7.44
CA THR A 44 -30.58 -24.78 -8.63
C THR A 44 -31.80 -25.39 -9.31
N PRO A 45 -31.91 -25.38 -10.65
CA PRO A 45 -32.98 -26.09 -11.34
C PRO A 45 -32.66 -27.59 -11.43
N ALA A 46 -33.67 -28.43 -11.18
CA ALA A 46 -33.54 -29.88 -11.11
C ALA A 46 -33.36 -30.55 -12.49
N ASN A 47 -33.71 -29.85 -13.57
CA ASN A 47 -33.50 -30.30 -14.95
C ASN A 47 -32.06 -30.10 -15.46
N SER A 48 -31.13 -29.70 -14.60
CA SER A 48 -29.72 -29.52 -14.92
C SER A 48 -28.86 -30.33 -13.95
N ASP A 49 -27.69 -30.80 -14.41
CA ASP A 49 -26.78 -31.54 -13.55
C ASP A 49 -26.29 -30.64 -12.39
N LEU A 50 -26.63 -31.06 -11.17
CA LEU A 50 -26.31 -30.35 -9.94
C LEU A 50 -24.80 -30.20 -9.73
N ALA A 51 -23.98 -31.14 -10.20
CA ALA A 51 -22.53 -31.06 -10.10
C ALA A 51 -21.95 -29.86 -10.87
N THR A 52 -22.69 -29.38 -11.88
CA THR A 52 -22.30 -28.22 -12.68
C THR A 52 -22.83 -26.89 -12.13
N SER A 53 -23.70 -26.89 -11.10
CA SER A 53 -24.37 -25.70 -10.57
C SER A 53 -23.42 -24.63 -10.05
N ASP A 54 -23.47 -23.45 -10.67
CA ASP A 54 -22.72 -22.27 -10.25
C ASP A 54 -23.09 -21.82 -8.83
N ALA A 55 -24.37 -21.92 -8.44
CA ALA A 55 -24.84 -21.50 -7.12
C ALA A 55 -24.20 -22.34 -6.00
N LEU A 56 -24.05 -23.65 -6.21
CA LEU A 56 -23.42 -24.54 -5.22
C LEU A 56 -21.90 -24.44 -5.24
N LYS A 57 -21.28 -24.25 -6.42
CA LYS A 57 -19.83 -23.99 -6.53
C LYS A 57 -19.44 -22.74 -5.76
N LEU A 58 -20.15 -21.63 -5.98
CA LEU A 58 -19.93 -20.37 -5.26
C LEU A 58 -20.18 -20.53 -3.76
N ALA A 59 -21.24 -21.24 -3.36
CA ALA A 59 -21.49 -21.53 -1.96
C ALA A 59 -20.34 -22.31 -1.33
N LYS A 60 -19.78 -23.30 -2.03
CA LYS A 60 -18.69 -24.14 -1.52
C LYS A 60 -17.36 -23.41 -1.42
N GLU A 61 -17.11 -22.42 -2.27
CA GLU A 61 -15.93 -21.54 -2.15
C GLU A 61 -15.94 -20.72 -0.85
N VAL A 62 -17.11 -20.28 -0.40
CA VAL A 62 -17.25 -19.42 0.80
C VAL A 62 -17.77 -20.15 2.05
N ASP A 63 -18.33 -21.33 1.90
CA ASP A 63 -18.88 -22.21 2.95
C ASP A 63 -18.56 -23.69 2.63
N PRO A 64 -17.29 -24.12 2.72
CA PRO A 64 -16.89 -25.48 2.34
C PRO A 64 -17.58 -26.60 3.13
N GLN A 65 -17.96 -26.30 4.38
CA GLN A 65 -18.64 -27.21 5.29
C GLN A 65 -20.17 -27.17 5.16
N GLY A 66 -20.74 -26.29 4.34
CA GLY A 66 -22.18 -26.18 4.12
C GLY A 66 -22.97 -25.80 5.38
N LEU A 67 -22.36 -25.03 6.30
CA LEU A 67 -22.95 -24.68 7.60
C LEU A 67 -24.05 -23.62 7.50
N ARG A 68 -23.96 -22.75 6.50
CA ARG A 68 -24.82 -21.57 6.31
C ARG A 68 -25.48 -21.54 4.92
N THR A 69 -25.41 -22.65 4.21
CA THR A 69 -25.98 -22.83 2.88
C THR A 69 -27.25 -23.69 2.95
N ILE A 70 -28.32 -23.19 2.34
CA ILE A 70 -29.60 -23.88 2.18
C ILE A 70 -29.77 -24.16 0.68
N GLY A 71 -29.93 -25.44 0.32
CA GLY A 71 -30.17 -25.84 -1.07
C GLY A 71 -31.65 -25.69 -1.41
N VAL A 72 -31.94 -25.05 -2.54
CA VAL A 72 -33.32 -25.01 -3.09
C VAL A 72 -33.30 -25.59 -4.49
N LEU A 73 -34.07 -26.66 -4.69
CA LEU A 73 -34.28 -27.25 -6.00
C LEU A 73 -35.58 -26.74 -6.61
N THR A 74 -35.49 -26.18 -7.80
CA THR A 74 -36.64 -25.66 -8.56
C THR A 74 -36.88 -26.50 -9.81
N LYS A 75 -38.03 -26.35 -10.47
CA LYS A 75 -38.32 -27.02 -11.76
C LYS A 75 -38.30 -28.56 -11.69
N LEU A 76 -38.71 -29.13 -10.57
CA LEU A 76 -38.82 -30.59 -10.38
C LEU A 76 -39.88 -31.22 -11.29
N ASP A 77 -40.83 -30.42 -11.75
CA ASP A 77 -41.88 -30.76 -12.72
C ASP A 77 -41.39 -30.83 -14.17
N LEU A 78 -40.20 -30.28 -14.46
CA LEU A 78 -39.60 -30.25 -15.81
C LEU A 78 -38.43 -31.22 -15.96
N MET A 79 -38.35 -32.24 -15.10
CA MET A 79 -37.38 -33.31 -15.22
C MET A 79 -37.83 -34.33 -16.28
N ASP A 80 -36.88 -34.97 -16.95
CA ASP A 80 -37.16 -35.97 -17.96
C ASP A 80 -37.78 -37.23 -17.33
N GLU A 81 -38.73 -37.85 -18.02
CA GLU A 81 -39.41 -39.06 -17.54
C GLU A 81 -38.38 -40.18 -17.27
N GLY A 82 -38.43 -40.74 -16.07
CA GLY A 82 -37.47 -41.76 -15.60
C GLY A 82 -36.29 -41.20 -14.81
N THR A 83 -36.15 -39.88 -14.68
CA THR A 83 -35.18 -39.23 -13.80
C THR A 83 -35.84 -38.59 -12.58
N ASP A 84 -35.17 -38.60 -11.43
CA ASP A 84 -35.62 -37.87 -10.24
C ASP A 84 -34.46 -37.26 -9.46
N ALA A 85 -34.77 -36.28 -8.61
CA ALA A 85 -33.82 -35.59 -7.75
C ALA A 85 -33.86 -36.12 -6.31
N ARG A 86 -34.31 -37.36 -6.10
CA ARG A 86 -34.56 -37.92 -4.76
C ARG A 86 -33.30 -37.95 -3.92
N GLU A 87 -32.18 -38.42 -4.47
CA GLU A 87 -30.91 -38.51 -3.73
C GLU A 87 -30.39 -37.14 -3.26
N ILE A 88 -30.70 -36.08 -4.00
CA ILE A 88 -30.34 -34.71 -3.64
C ILE A 88 -31.24 -34.21 -2.51
N LEU A 89 -32.57 -34.39 -2.64
CA LEU A 89 -33.53 -33.98 -1.62
C LEU A 89 -33.37 -34.77 -0.31
N GLU A 90 -32.90 -36.02 -0.39
CA GLU A 90 -32.51 -36.84 0.77
C GLU A 90 -31.12 -36.49 1.31
N ASN A 91 -30.45 -35.47 0.75
CA ASN A 91 -29.15 -34.97 1.18
C ASN A 91 -28.02 -36.03 1.11
N LYS A 92 -28.07 -36.94 0.13
CA LYS A 92 -27.10 -38.04 -0.04
C LYS A 92 -25.99 -37.72 -1.03
N LEU A 93 -26.30 -37.02 -2.11
CA LEU A 93 -25.34 -36.72 -3.18
C LEU A 93 -24.36 -35.61 -2.78
N PHE A 94 -24.90 -34.42 -2.47
CA PHE A 94 -24.14 -33.30 -1.91
C PHE A 94 -24.72 -32.98 -0.54
N THR A 95 -23.92 -33.10 0.51
CA THR A 95 -24.41 -32.92 1.88
C THR A 95 -24.34 -31.45 2.28
N LEU A 96 -25.49 -30.85 2.59
CA LEU A 96 -25.58 -29.54 3.25
C LEU A 96 -26.09 -29.73 4.69
N ARG A 97 -25.56 -28.97 5.65
CA ARG A 97 -26.00 -29.07 7.06
C ARG A 97 -27.45 -28.63 7.25
N ARG A 98 -27.95 -27.75 6.37
CA ARG A 98 -29.34 -27.26 6.37
C ARG A 98 -30.23 -27.96 5.33
N GLY A 99 -29.68 -28.96 4.63
CA GLY A 99 -30.40 -29.78 3.66
C GLY A 99 -30.86 -29.05 2.40
N TYR A 100 -31.75 -29.72 1.67
CA TYR A 100 -32.35 -29.26 0.43
C TYR A 100 -33.87 -29.19 0.56
N VAL A 101 -34.47 -28.20 -0.09
CA VAL A 101 -35.93 -28.08 -0.20
C VAL A 101 -36.30 -27.97 -1.68
N GLY A 102 -37.16 -28.86 -2.14
CA GLY A 102 -37.73 -28.84 -3.48
C GLY A 102 -38.95 -27.93 -3.55
N VAL A 103 -39.04 -27.10 -4.59
CA VAL A 103 -40.19 -26.24 -4.87
C VAL A 103 -40.61 -26.34 -6.34
N VAL A 104 -41.91 -26.23 -6.58
CA VAL A 104 -42.49 -26.17 -7.92
C VAL A 104 -43.16 -24.81 -8.09
N ASN A 105 -42.60 -24.00 -8.98
CA ASN A 105 -43.07 -22.64 -9.22
C ASN A 105 -44.05 -22.61 -10.41
N ARG A 106 -44.79 -21.51 -10.52
CA ARG A 106 -45.63 -21.24 -11.71
C ARG A 106 -44.76 -21.19 -12.98
N GLY A 107 -45.14 -21.96 -13.99
CA GLY A 107 -44.55 -21.88 -15.32
C GLY A 107 -44.95 -20.61 -16.08
N GLN A 108 -44.32 -20.36 -17.23
CA GLN A 108 -44.55 -19.15 -18.03
C GLN A 108 -46.02 -18.98 -18.47
N LYS A 109 -46.71 -20.09 -18.79
CA LYS A 109 -48.14 -20.09 -19.15
C LYS A 109 -49.04 -19.71 -17.98
N ASP A 110 -48.74 -20.21 -16.78
CA ASP A 110 -49.47 -19.91 -15.54
C ASP A 110 -49.31 -18.44 -15.10
N ILE A 111 -48.15 -17.84 -15.40
CA ILE A 111 -47.88 -16.42 -15.15
C ILE A 111 -48.72 -15.53 -16.08
N VAL A 112 -48.76 -15.85 -17.37
CA VAL A 112 -49.58 -15.14 -18.36
C VAL A 112 -51.08 -15.30 -18.05
N GLY A 113 -51.49 -16.50 -17.65
CA GLY A 113 -52.86 -16.80 -17.20
C GLY A 113 -53.24 -16.25 -15.82
N ARG A 114 -52.33 -15.51 -15.14
CA ARG A 114 -52.52 -14.96 -13.79
C ARG A 114 -53.08 -15.98 -12.79
N LYS A 115 -52.57 -17.21 -12.81
CA LYS A 115 -52.98 -18.27 -11.89
C LYS A 115 -52.82 -17.81 -10.45
N ASP A 116 -53.89 -17.99 -9.67
CA ASP A 116 -53.93 -17.61 -8.27
C ASP A 116 -52.86 -18.34 -7.44
N ILE A 117 -52.33 -17.66 -6.43
CA ILE A 117 -51.24 -18.17 -5.58
C ILE A 117 -51.73 -19.39 -4.79
N ARG A 118 -52.97 -19.40 -4.29
CA ARG A 118 -53.53 -20.55 -3.56
C ARG A 118 -53.62 -21.77 -4.48
N ALA A 119 -54.13 -21.58 -5.69
CA ALA A 119 -54.19 -22.64 -6.70
C ALA A 119 -52.80 -23.17 -7.10
N ALA A 120 -51.76 -22.31 -7.08
CA ALA A 120 -50.38 -22.74 -7.33
C ALA A 120 -49.81 -23.57 -6.17
N LEU A 121 -50.06 -23.18 -4.92
CA LEU A 121 -49.64 -23.95 -3.73
C LEU A 121 -50.36 -25.31 -3.66
N ASP A 122 -51.66 -25.35 -3.98
CA ASP A 122 -52.41 -26.60 -4.04
C ASP A 122 -51.90 -27.52 -5.15
N ALA A 123 -51.53 -26.96 -6.31
CA ALA A 123 -50.92 -27.73 -7.40
C ALA A 123 -49.54 -28.28 -7.02
N GLU A 124 -48.70 -27.47 -6.37
CA GLU A 124 -47.40 -27.89 -5.83
C GLU A 124 -47.56 -29.05 -4.83
N ARG A 125 -48.51 -28.92 -3.89
CA ARG A 125 -48.78 -29.98 -2.91
C ARG A 125 -49.30 -31.26 -3.58
N LYS A 126 -50.19 -31.15 -4.56
CA LYS A 126 -50.67 -32.30 -5.35
C LYS A 126 -49.55 -32.98 -6.12
N PHE A 127 -48.63 -32.22 -6.72
CA PHE A 127 -47.44 -32.76 -7.39
C PHE A 127 -46.61 -33.61 -6.44
N PHE A 128 -46.23 -33.08 -5.28
CA PHE A 128 -45.38 -33.83 -4.33
C PHE A 128 -46.06 -35.07 -3.72
N ILE A 129 -47.39 -35.04 -3.50
CA ILE A 129 -48.13 -36.20 -2.98
C ILE A 129 -48.33 -37.28 -4.05
N SER A 130 -48.58 -36.89 -5.30
CA SER A 130 -48.84 -37.82 -6.40
C SER A 130 -47.57 -38.44 -7.00
N HIS A 131 -46.42 -37.76 -6.89
CA HIS A 131 -45.16 -38.23 -7.46
C HIS A 131 -44.56 -39.41 -6.67
N PRO A 132 -44.33 -40.59 -7.29
CA PRO A 132 -43.84 -41.79 -6.60
C PRO A 132 -42.53 -41.58 -5.82
N SER A 133 -41.56 -40.87 -6.41
CA SER A 133 -40.25 -40.65 -5.78
C SER A 133 -40.22 -39.62 -4.65
N TYR A 134 -41.24 -38.77 -4.49
CA TYR A 134 -41.25 -37.66 -3.52
C TYR A 134 -42.35 -37.78 -2.45
N ARG A 135 -43.30 -38.70 -2.64
CA ARG A 135 -44.48 -38.87 -1.77
C ARG A 135 -44.12 -39.06 -0.30
N HIS A 136 -43.09 -39.85 0.01
CA HIS A 136 -42.65 -40.12 1.39
C HIS A 136 -42.03 -38.91 2.10
N MET A 137 -41.70 -37.84 1.35
CA MET A 137 -41.07 -36.63 1.85
C MET A 137 -41.86 -35.35 1.53
N ALA A 138 -43.09 -35.48 1.02
CA ALA A 138 -43.93 -34.36 0.61
C ALA A 138 -44.15 -33.32 1.73
N ASP A 139 -44.14 -33.73 3.01
CA ASP A 139 -44.27 -32.84 4.17
C ASP A 139 -43.06 -31.94 4.44
N ARG A 140 -41.90 -32.28 3.86
CA ARG A 140 -40.64 -31.51 3.95
C ARG A 140 -40.29 -30.81 2.63
N LEU A 141 -41.26 -30.71 1.72
CA LEU A 141 -41.10 -30.09 0.41
C LEU A 141 -42.17 -29.02 0.19
N GLY A 142 -41.94 -28.19 -0.83
CA GLY A 142 -42.83 -27.13 -1.23
C GLY A 142 -42.53 -25.78 -0.60
N THR A 143 -43.19 -24.76 -1.15
CA THR A 143 -42.95 -23.36 -0.85
C THR A 143 -43.34 -23.01 0.59
N THR A 144 -44.40 -23.61 1.13
CA THR A 144 -44.82 -23.40 2.53
C THR A 144 -43.78 -23.91 3.52
N TYR A 145 -43.26 -25.12 3.31
CA TYR A 145 -42.19 -25.69 4.13
C TYR A 145 -40.91 -24.86 4.03
N LEU A 146 -40.55 -24.42 2.82
CA LEU A 146 -39.40 -23.54 2.60
C LEU A 146 -39.55 -22.24 3.39
N GLN A 147 -40.71 -21.59 3.35
CA GLN A 147 -40.96 -20.35 4.08
C GLN A 147 -40.80 -20.53 5.60
N HIS A 148 -41.41 -21.57 6.18
CA HIS A 148 -41.26 -21.87 7.60
C HIS A 148 -39.80 -22.15 7.98
N THR A 149 -39.11 -22.94 7.16
CA THR A 149 -37.69 -23.27 7.38
C THR A 149 -36.82 -22.03 7.29
N LEU A 150 -36.97 -21.20 6.25
CA LEU A 150 -36.18 -19.96 6.12
C LEU A 150 -36.42 -19.00 7.28
N ASN A 151 -37.66 -18.87 7.76
CA ASN A 151 -37.98 -18.01 8.90
C ASN A 151 -37.31 -18.51 10.19
N GLN A 152 -37.41 -19.81 10.47
CA GLN A 152 -36.76 -20.44 11.62
C GLN A 152 -35.23 -20.28 11.55
N GLN A 153 -34.63 -20.60 10.40
CA GLN A 153 -33.19 -20.51 10.20
C GLN A 153 -32.68 -19.07 10.31
N LEU A 154 -33.43 -18.10 9.77
CA LEU A 154 -33.09 -16.68 9.88
C LEU A 154 -33.17 -16.20 11.33
N THR A 155 -34.22 -16.58 12.07
CA THR A 155 -34.39 -16.16 13.47
C THR A 155 -33.27 -16.71 14.36
N ASN A 156 -32.92 -17.99 14.19
CA ASN A 156 -31.80 -18.60 14.93
C ASN A 156 -30.48 -17.94 14.55
N HIS A 157 -30.25 -17.73 13.26
CA HIS A 157 -29.03 -17.09 12.77
C HIS A 157 -28.87 -15.64 13.28
N ILE A 158 -29.96 -14.87 13.33
CA ILE A 158 -29.94 -13.53 13.93
C ILE A 158 -29.58 -13.63 15.41
N ARG A 159 -30.22 -14.53 16.17
CA ARG A 159 -29.94 -14.71 17.60
C ARG A 159 -28.47 -15.04 17.87
N ASP A 160 -27.88 -15.92 17.07
CA ASP A 160 -26.50 -16.38 17.25
C ASP A 160 -25.47 -15.31 16.81
N THR A 161 -25.77 -14.54 15.77
CA THR A 161 -24.83 -13.55 15.21
C THR A 161 -24.92 -12.18 15.86
N LEU A 162 -26.06 -11.81 16.45
CA LEU A 162 -26.30 -10.48 17.01
C LEU A 162 -25.30 -10.08 18.13
N PRO A 163 -24.92 -10.96 19.08
CA PRO A 163 -23.91 -10.62 20.08
C PRO A 163 -22.57 -10.25 19.46
N THR A 164 -22.08 -11.08 18.53
CA THR A 164 -20.79 -10.83 17.85
C THR A 164 -20.81 -9.56 17.00
N LEU A 165 -21.95 -9.27 16.36
CA LEU A 165 -22.15 -8.05 15.60
C LEU A 165 -22.13 -6.82 16.51
N ARG A 166 -22.83 -6.87 17.65
CA ARG A 166 -22.81 -5.81 18.67
C ARG A 166 -21.37 -5.53 19.13
N ASP A 167 -20.61 -6.56 19.48
CA ASP A 167 -19.24 -6.40 19.97
C ASP A 167 -18.34 -5.78 18.88
N SER A 168 -18.49 -6.22 17.63
CA SER A 168 -17.76 -5.66 16.49
C SER A 168 -18.10 -4.17 16.27
N LEU A 169 -19.39 -3.82 16.35
CA LEU A 169 -19.84 -2.44 16.23
C LEU A 169 -19.34 -1.58 17.39
N GLN A 170 -19.36 -2.08 18.62
CA GLN A 170 -18.81 -1.37 19.79
C GLN A 170 -17.30 -1.15 19.66
N LYS A 171 -16.54 -2.14 19.20
CA LYS A 171 -15.11 -1.98 18.93
C LYS A 171 -14.83 -0.92 17.87
N LYS A 172 -15.60 -0.93 16.76
CA LYS A 172 -15.48 0.07 15.69
C LYS A 172 -15.87 1.46 16.18
N MET A 173 -16.94 1.56 16.96
CA MET A 173 -17.39 2.81 17.58
C MET A 173 -16.31 3.37 18.50
N PHE A 174 -15.73 2.55 19.38
CA PHE A 174 -14.66 2.98 20.28
C PHE A 174 -13.41 3.47 19.54
N ALA A 175 -13.01 2.76 18.48
CA ALA A 175 -11.89 3.19 17.63
C ALA A 175 -12.18 4.55 16.96
N MET A 176 -13.39 4.72 16.41
CA MET A 176 -13.81 5.98 15.80
C MET A 176 -13.99 7.11 16.81
N GLU A 177 -14.45 6.82 18.04
CA GLU A 177 -14.61 7.82 19.10
C GLU A 177 -13.27 8.43 19.49
N LYS A 178 -12.19 7.66 19.46
CA LYS A 178 -10.83 8.17 19.67
C LYS A 178 -10.46 9.19 18.61
N ASP A 179 -10.68 8.87 17.34
CA ASP A 179 -10.38 9.77 16.22
C ASP A 179 -11.29 11.02 16.27
N VAL A 180 -12.59 10.83 16.51
CA VAL A 180 -13.58 11.91 16.60
C VAL A 180 -13.36 12.82 17.81
N ALA A 181 -12.84 12.30 18.93
CA ALA A 181 -12.50 13.11 20.10
C ALA A 181 -11.51 14.24 19.75
N GLU A 182 -10.59 13.99 18.80
CA GLU A 182 -9.70 15.03 18.29
C GLU A 182 -10.50 16.16 17.61
N TYR A 183 -11.62 15.84 16.95
CA TYR A 183 -12.46 16.79 16.22
C TYR A 183 -13.63 17.37 17.03
N LYS A 184 -13.92 16.91 18.25
CA LYS A 184 -15.10 17.36 19.04
C LYS A 184 -15.13 18.87 19.30
N ASN A 185 -13.96 19.50 19.48
CA ASN A 185 -13.82 20.95 19.68
C ASN A 185 -13.33 21.65 18.39
N PHE A 186 -13.65 21.10 17.22
CA PHE A 186 -13.23 21.69 15.95
C PHE A 186 -14.06 22.92 15.63
N GLN A 187 -13.42 24.08 15.68
CA GLN A 187 -13.92 25.30 15.04
C GLN A 187 -13.04 25.59 13.82
N PRO A 188 -13.61 25.71 12.60
CA PRO A 188 -12.83 25.90 11.37
C PRO A 188 -11.89 27.11 11.39
N ASN A 189 -12.20 28.10 12.24
CA ASN A 189 -11.51 29.38 12.32
C ASN A 189 -10.80 29.66 13.65
N ASP A 190 -10.65 28.67 14.54
CA ASP A 190 -9.87 28.85 15.77
C ASP A 190 -8.37 29.04 15.44
N PRO A 191 -7.81 30.25 15.67
CA PRO A 191 -6.40 30.52 15.39
C PRO A 191 -5.46 29.66 16.23
N GLY A 192 -5.83 29.34 17.48
CA GLY A 192 -5.00 28.56 18.40
C GLY A 192 -4.75 27.15 17.88
N ARG A 193 -5.77 26.53 17.30
CA ARG A 193 -5.67 25.20 16.70
C ARG A 193 -4.88 25.20 15.39
N LYS A 194 -5.04 26.23 14.55
CA LYS A 194 -4.25 26.40 13.32
C LYS A 194 -2.76 26.53 13.65
N THR A 195 -2.41 27.36 14.63
CA THR A 195 -1.03 27.52 15.10
C THR A 195 -0.48 26.25 15.72
N LYS A 196 -1.26 25.54 16.55
CA LYS A 196 -0.85 24.25 17.13
C LYS A 196 -0.61 23.19 16.05
N ALA A 197 -1.48 23.09 15.06
CA ALA A 197 -1.32 22.16 13.95
C ALA A 197 -0.07 22.49 13.12
N LEU A 198 0.16 23.77 12.82
CA LEU A 198 1.38 24.22 12.14
C LEU A 198 2.63 23.84 12.94
N LEU A 199 2.65 24.14 14.24
CA LEU A 199 3.78 23.84 15.10
C LEU A 199 4.05 22.33 15.17
N GLN A 200 3.02 21.51 15.35
CA GLN A 200 3.16 20.05 15.32
C GLN A 200 3.72 19.53 14.00
N MET A 201 3.30 20.10 12.86
CA MET A 201 3.83 19.70 11.56
C MET A 201 5.29 20.10 11.37
N VAL A 202 5.67 21.31 11.77
CA VAL A 202 7.07 21.78 11.71
C VAL A 202 7.95 20.93 12.62
N THR A 203 7.52 20.67 13.85
CA THR A 203 8.26 19.80 14.78
C THR A 203 8.42 18.38 14.23
N GLN A 204 7.36 17.82 13.64
CA GLN A 204 7.40 16.50 13.03
C GLN A 204 8.35 16.45 11.83
N PHE A 205 8.33 17.48 10.99
CA PHE A 205 9.21 17.59 9.83
C PHE A 205 10.69 17.69 10.20
N ASN A 206 11.02 18.50 11.21
CA ASN A 206 12.39 18.58 11.71
C ASN A 206 12.86 17.23 12.25
N ALA A 207 12.03 16.56 13.04
CA ALA A 207 12.33 15.23 13.56
C ALA A 207 12.49 14.18 12.44
N ASP A 208 11.74 14.30 11.34
CA ASP A 208 11.86 13.39 10.20
C ASP A 208 13.12 13.65 9.38
N ILE A 209 13.56 14.91 9.24
CA ILE A 209 14.86 15.25 8.64
C ILE A 209 16.00 14.68 9.48
N GLU A 210 16.01 14.96 10.80
CA GLU A 210 17.03 14.45 11.72
C GLU A 210 17.16 12.94 11.64
N ARG A 211 16.03 12.21 11.74
CA ARG A 211 16.02 10.75 11.64
C ARG A 211 16.49 10.22 10.28
N SER A 212 16.22 10.94 9.20
CA SER A 212 16.65 10.55 7.84
C SER A 212 18.17 10.74 7.65
N ILE A 213 18.75 11.76 8.28
CA ILE A 213 20.19 12.02 8.28
C ILE A 213 20.93 11.09 9.25
N GLU A 214 20.37 10.80 10.42
CA GLU A 214 20.99 9.89 11.40
C GLU A 214 20.82 8.40 11.04
N GLY A 215 19.86 8.06 10.17
CA GLY A 215 19.55 6.68 9.81
C GLY A 215 18.61 5.97 10.79
N SER A 216 18.01 6.69 11.74
CA SER A 216 17.11 6.18 12.78
C SER A 216 15.63 6.16 12.37
N SER A 217 15.30 6.30 11.08
CA SER A 217 13.91 6.37 10.61
C SER A 217 13.18 5.03 10.71
N ALA A 218 12.40 4.85 11.79
CA ALA A 218 11.71 3.59 12.11
C ALA A 218 10.55 3.22 11.15
N LYS A 219 10.09 4.12 10.27
CA LYS A 219 8.89 3.89 9.44
C LYS A 219 9.19 3.45 8.00
N LEU A 220 10.39 3.73 7.46
CA LEU A 220 10.70 3.58 6.03
C LEU A 220 12.19 3.29 5.80
N VAL A 221 12.76 2.27 6.44
CA VAL A 221 14.10 1.81 6.05
C VAL A 221 13.99 1.16 4.67
N SER A 222 14.46 1.85 3.64
CA SER A 222 14.52 1.31 2.28
C SER A 222 15.50 0.15 2.25
N THR A 223 15.05 -1.04 1.84
CA THR A 223 15.91 -2.22 1.69
C THR A 223 16.61 -2.28 0.35
N ASN A 224 16.24 -1.41 -0.60
CA ASN A 224 16.65 -1.51 -1.99
C ASN A 224 17.72 -0.46 -2.36
N GLU A 225 17.73 0.68 -1.67
CA GLU A 225 18.61 1.81 -2.01
C GLU A 225 19.11 2.52 -0.75
N LEU A 226 20.35 3.03 -0.81
CA LEU A 226 20.89 3.92 0.22
C LEU A 226 20.21 5.29 0.12
N SER A 227 19.76 5.82 1.25
CA SER A 227 19.07 7.11 1.35
C SER A 227 19.64 7.99 2.46
N GLY A 228 19.56 9.31 2.28
CA GLY A 228 19.84 10.28 3.33
C GLY A 228 21.24 10.14 3.91
N GLY A 229 21.32 9.94 5.23
CA GLY A 229 22.60 9.83 5.94
C GLY A 229 23.55 8.79 5.38
N ALA A 230 23.05 7.59 5.04
CA ALA A 230 23.88 6.51 4.52
C ALA A 230 24.48 6.84 3.14
N ARG A 231 23.74 7.59 2.31
CA ARG A 231 24.22 8.04 0.99
C ARG A 231 25.24 9.17 1.11
N ILE A 232 25.05 10.08 2.07
CA ILE A 232 26.04 11.11 2.41
C ILE A 232 27.33 10.47 2.93
N ASN A 233 27.22 9.47 3.82
CA ASN A 233 28.38 8.73 4.32
C ASN A 233 29.19 8.09 3.18
N ARG A 234 28.50 7.43 2.23
CA ARG A 234 29.12 6.87 1.04
C ARG A 234 29.82 7.92 0.16
N LEU A 235 29.24 9.12 0.02
CA LEU A 235 29.89 10.21 -0.73
C LEU A 235 31.24 10.59 -0.11
N PHE A 236 31.30 10.73 1.21
CA PHE A 236 32.52 11.10 1.92
C PHE A 236 33.57 10.00 2.00
N HIS A 237 33.15 8.73 2.19
CA HIS A 237 34.08 7.64 2.48
C HIS A 237 34.42 6.75 1.29
N GLU A 238 33.59 6.73 0.23
CA GLU A 238 33.88 5.95 -0.98
C GLU A 238 34.12 6.87 -2.17
N ARG A 239 33.18 7.79 -2.46
CA ARG A 239 33.20 8.53 -3.73
C ARG A 239 34.28 9.60 -3.77
N PHE A 240 34.40 10.41 -2.72
CA PHE A 240 35.38 11.49 -2.69
C PHE A 240 36.83 10.99 -2.69
N PRO A 241 37.22 9.99 -1.87
CA PRO A 241 38.55 9.39 -1.95
C PRO A 241 38.84 8.79 -3.32
N PHE A 242 37.85 8.14 -3.95
CA PHE A 242 38.00 7.62 -5.31
C PHE A 242 38.28 8.72 -6.33
N GLU A 243 37.56 9.85 -6.29
CA GLU A 243 37.83 10.98 -7.20
C GLU A 243 39.21 11.61 -6.95
N ILE A 244 39.72 11.59 -5.71
CA ILE A 244 41.09 12.03 -5.40
C ILE A 244 42.12 11.09 -6.03
N VAL A 245 42.00 9.77 -5.81
CA VAL A 245 42.95 8.78 -6.34
C VAL A 245 42.92 8.72 -7.87
N LYS A 246 41.74 8.92 -8.46
CA LYS A 246 41.56 8.98 -9.92
C LYS A 246 42.32 10.15 -10.56
N MET A 247 42.67 11.20 -9.81
CA MET A 247 43.56 12.24 -10.30
C MET A 247 44.98 11.69 -10.36
N GLU A 248 45.30 11.00 -11.45
CA GLU A 248 46.66 10.55 -11.70
C GLU A 248 47.63 11.75 -11.75
N ILE A 249 48.81 11.55 -11.18
CA ILE A 249 49.92 12.49 -11.26
C ILE A 249 50.88 11.93 -12.31
N ASP A 250 51.07 12.65 -13.41
CA ASP A 250 52.12 12.31 -14.37
C ASP A 250 53.48 12.63 -13.74
N GLU A 251 54.17 11.58 -13.26
CA GLU A 251 55.49 11.72 -12.66
C GLU A 251 56.53 12.31 -13.61
N LYS A 252 56.44 12.04 -14.92
CA LYS A 252 57.39 12.56 -15.90
C LYS A 252 57.21 14.06 -16.08
N GLU A 253 55.96 14.51 -16.14
CA GLU A 253 55.64 15.93 -16.22
C GLU A 253 56.01 16.65 -14.93
N MET A 254 55.66 16.09 -13.77
CA MET A 254 56.01 16.67 -12.46
C MET A 254 57.53 16.81 -12.29
N ARG A 255 58.34 15.83 -12.73
CA ARG A 255 59.81 15.94 -12.70
C ARG A 255 60.33 17.08 -13.56
N LYS A 256 59.75 17.31 -14.74
CA LYS A 256 60.10 18.46 -15.60
C LYS A 256 59.76 19.77 -14.91
N GLU A 257 58.59 19.86 -14.28
CA GLU A 257 58.17 21.05 -13.54
C GLU A 257 59.09 21.36 -12.36
N ILE A 258 59.51 20.34 -11.60
CA ILE A 258 60.48 20.49 -10.51
C ILE A 258 61.81 21.05 -11.05
N GLN A 259 62.31 20.52 -12.17
CA GLN A 259 63.54 21.02 -12.79
C GLN A 259 63.43 22.48 -13.23
N PHE A 260 62.30 22.86 -13.84
CA PHE A 260 62.03 24.25 -14.21
C PHE A 260 61.92 25.15 -12.97
N ALA A 261 61.19 24.73 -11.94
CA ALA A 261 61.03 25.48 -10.70
C ALA A 261 62.38 25.76 -10.03
N ILE A 262 63.22 24.72 -9.89
CA ILE A 262 64.56 24.85 -9.32
C ILE A 262 65.42 25.82 -10.14
N ARG A 263 65.47 25.66 -11.47
CA ARG A 263 66.24 26.56 -12.35
C ARG A 263 65.77 28.02 -12.26
N ASN A 264 64.46 28.25 -12.27
CA ASN A 264 63.89 29.58 -12.19
C ASN A 264 64.15 30.26 -10.84
N ILE A 265 64.11 29.50 -9.74
CA ILE A 265 64.40 29.99 -8.40
C ILE A 265 65.88 30.37 -8.24
N HIS A 266 66.80 29.61 -8.85
CA HIS A 266 68.22 29.98 -8.84
C HIS A 266 68.49 31.26 -9.64
N GLY A 267 67.77 31.45 -10.75
CA GLY A 267 68.00 32.59 -11.64
C GLY A 267 69.46 32.68 -12.07
N ILE A 268 70.10 33.82 -11.81
CA ILE A 268 71.50 34.09 -12.17
C ILE A 268 72.49 33.63 -11.07
N ARG A 269 71.99 33.25 -9.87
CA ARG A 269 72.82 32.93 -8.70
C ARG A 269 73.04 31.42 -8.54
N VAL A 270 74.25 31.02 -8.19
CA VAL A 270 74.60 29.63 -7.83
C VAL A 270 74.40 29.46 -6.32
N GLY A 271 73.16 29.22 -5.89
CA GLY A 271 72.81 29.01 -4.48
C GLY A 271 72.87 27.55 -4.06
N LEU A 272 73.30 27.26 -2.82
CA LEU A 272 73.36 25.90 -2.24
C LEU A 272 72.05 25.44 -1.55
N PHE A 273 71.11 26.35 -1.27
CA PHE A 273 69.90 26.07 -0.47
C PHE A 273 68.65 26.69 -1.11
N THR A 274 67.97 25.95 -1.99
CA THR A 274 66.83 26.45 -2.82
C THR A 274 65.65 25.47 -2.91
N LEU A 275 65.73 24.31 -2.23
CA LEU A 275 64.77 23.21 -2.39
C LEU A 275 63.36 23.53 -1.83
N ASP A 276 63.26 24.37 -0.80
CA ASP A 276 61.99 24.63 -0.11
C ASP A 276 60.99 25.40 -0.97
N MET A 277 61.44 26.44 -1.69
CA MET A 277 60.56 27.22 -2.58
C MET A 277 60.08 26.40 -3.79
N ALA A 278 60.94 25.54 -4.34
CA ALA A 278 60.57 24.67 -5.46
C ALA A 278 59.56 23.61 -5.00
N PHE A 279 59.78 23.02 -3.83
CA PHE A 279 58.83 22.12 -3.20
C PHE A 279 57.48 22.81 -2.96
N GLU A 280 57.48 24.00 -2.36
CA GLU A 280 56.27 24.75 -2.05
C GLU A 280 55.46 25.09 -3.32
N ALA A 281 56.13 25.53 -4.39
CA ALA A 281 55.47 25.84 -5.67
C ALA A 281 54.79 24.62 -6.28
N ILE A 282 55.48 23.47 -6.29
CA ILE A 282 54.93 22.21 -6.84
C ILE A 282 53.83 21.66 -5.93
N ALA A 283 54.02 21.69 -4.61
CA ALA A 283 53.02 21.25 -3.63
C ALA A 283 51.74 22.09 -3.75
N LYS A 284 51.85 23.42 -3.81
CA LYS A 284 50.70 24.33 -4.02
C LYS A 284 49.95 24.02 -5.32
N LYS A 285 50.68 23.73 -6.41
CA LYS A 285 50.06 23.34 -7.68
C LYS A 285 49.29 22.02 -7.58
N GLN A 286 49.84 21.01 -6.90
CA GLN A 286 49.13 19.73 -6.71
C GLN A 286 47.94 19.88 -5.75
N ILE A 287 48.08 20.66 -4.67
CA ILE A 287 47.00 20.97 -3.74
C ILE A 287 45.84 21.68 -4.45
N ALA A 288 46.12 22.63 -5.36
CA ALA A 288 45.09 23.34 -6.11
C ALA A 288 44.18 22.41 -6.94
N ARG A 289 44.70 21.27 -7.40
CA ARG A 289 43.91 20.25 -8.13
C ARG A 289 42.84 19.58 -7.25
N LEU A 290 43.02 19.55 -5.92
CA LEU A 290 42.03 19.00 -4.98
C LEU A 290 40.77 19.86 -4.88
N LYS A 291 40.79 21.11 -5.38
CA LYS A 291 39.65 22.03 -5.29
C LYS A 291 38.42 21.51 -6.03
N GLU A 292 38.60 21.07 -7.27
CA GLU A 292 37.50 20.62 -8.13
C GLU A 292 36.75 19.39 -7.57
N PRO A 293 37.43 18.27 -7.18
CA PRO A 293 36.74 17.13 -6.59
C PRO A 293 36.12 17.47 -5.22
N SER A 294 36.70 18.41 -4.48
CA SER A 294 36.12 18.88 -3.20
C SER A 294 34.80 19.61 -3.44
N LEU A 295 34.76 20.56 -4.38
CA LEU A 295 33.53 21.27 -4.74
C LEU A 295 32.46 20.30 -5.26
N LYS A 296 32.84 19.37 -6.13
CA LYS A 296 31.94 18.33 -6.65
C LYS A 296 31.37 17.45 -5.53
N CYS A 297 32.16 17.11 -4.52
CA CYS A 297 31.67 16.38 -3.35
C CYS A 297 30.60 17.18 -2.60
N VAL A 298 30.84 18.47 -2.40
CA VAL A 298 29.86 19.37 -1.73
C VAL A 298 28.57 19.45 -2.55
N ASP A 299 28.64 19.61 -3.87
CA ASP A 299 27.46 19.61 -4.75
C ASP A 299 26.64 18.32 -4.62
N LEU A 300 27.30 17.17 -4.58
CA LEU A 300 26.62 15.88 -4.43
C LEU A 300 25.93 15.75 -3.07
N VAL A 301 26.56 16.25 -1.99
CA VAL A 301 25.97 16.25 -0.65
C VAL A 301 24.77 17.21 -0.58
N VAL A 302 24.88 18.41 -1.15
CA VAL A 302 23.77 19.38 -1.23
C VAL A 302 22.58 18.78 -1.97
N ASN A 303 22.82 18.12 -3.09
CA ASN A 303 21.77 17.43 -3.85
C ASN A 303 21.09 16.33 -3.03
N GLU A 304 21.85 15.57 -2.24
CA GLU A 304 21.29 14.52 -1.39
C GLU A 304 20.48 15.10 -0.21
N LEU A 305 20.96 16.17 0.43
CA LEU A 305 20.19 16.89 1.46
C LEU A 305 18.88 17.44 0.89
N ALA A 306 18.90 18.00 -0.32
CA ALA A 306 17.69 18.45 -0.99
C ALA A 306 16.72 17.30 -1.32
N ASN A 307 17.22 16.09 -1.59
CA ASN A 307 16.39 14.90 -1.76
C ASN A 307 15.70 14.51 -0.45
N VAL A 308 16.44 14.49 0.66
CA VAL A 308 15.90 14.21 2.00
C VAL A 308 14.78 15.18 2.35
N ILE A 309 15.03 16.48 2.20
CA ILE A 309 14.03 17.52 2.48
C ILE A 309 12.76 17.31 1.65
N ARG A 310 12.90 17.02 0.34
CA ARG A 310 11.75 16.76 -0.53
C ARG A 310 10.94 15.53 -0.10
N GLN A 311 11.61 14.45 0.27
CA GLN A 311 10.96 13.23 0.76
C GLN A 311 10.25 13.46 2.09
N CYS A 312 10.89 14.16 3.03
CA CYS A 312 10.26 14.54 4.30
C CYS A 312 9.05 15.46 4.08
N ALA A 313 9.12 16.40 3.13
CA ALA A 313 8.03 17.31 2.80
C ALA A 313 6.80 16.59 2.22
N ASP A 314 6.95 15.42 1.59
CA ASP A 314 5.80 14.64 1.10
C ASP A 314 4.87 14.17 2.23
N THR A 315 5.38 14.05 3.47
CA THR A 315 4.55 13.76 4.66
C THR A 315 3.58 14.91 4.99
N MET A 316 3.86 16.14 4.52
CA MET A 316 3.01 17.31 4.63
C MET A 316 1.92 17.40 3.54
N ALA A 317 1.64 16.33 2.78
CA ALA A 317 0.63 16.35 1.72
C ALA A 317 -0.78 16.81 2.17
N ARG A 318 -1.07 16.74 3.47
CA ARG A 318 -2.31 17.28 4.07
C ARG A 318 -2.45 18.81 3.95
N TYR A 319 -1.35 19.55 3.79
CA TYR A 319 -1.33 21.01 3.62
C TYR A 319 -0.49 21.38 2.39
N PRO A 320 -1.08 21.33 1.17
CA PRO A 320 -0.32 21.46 -0.07
C PRO A 320 0.42 22.79 -0.20
N ARG A 321 -0.18 23.91 0.25
CA ARG A 321 0.48 25.22 0.21
C ARG A 321 1.74 25.28 1.10
N LEU A 322 1.67 24.74 2.32
CA LEU A 322 2.81 24.70 3.23
C LEU A 322 3.93 23.81 2.67
N ARG A 323 3.57 22.66 2.09
CA ARG A 323 4.53 21.77 1.42
C ARG A 323 5.22 22.47 0.26
N ASP A 324 4.46 23.19 -0.57
CA ASP A 324 5.01 23.84 -1.76
C ASP A 324 5.94 25.00 -1.35
N GLU A 325 5.60 25.78 -0.31
CA GLU A 325 6.51 26.79 0.29
C GLU A 325 7.81 26.17 0.84
N GLU A 326 7.74 25.05 1.55
CA GLU A 326 8.95 24.37 2.07
C GLU A 326 9.77 23.69 0.97
N LYS A 327 9.15 23.23 -0.13
CA LYS A 327 9.85 22.67 -1.29
C LYS A 327 10.51 23.73 -2.17
N GLU A 328 9.89 24.90 -2.29
CA GLU A 328 10.41 26.04 -3.07
C GLU A 328 11.54 26.78 -2.35
N LYS A 329 11.66 26.63 -1.03
CA LYS A 329 12.86 27.04 -0.30
C LYS A 329 14.06 26.28 -0.85
N LYS A 330 14.79 26.93 -1.75
CA LYS A 330 16.12 26.55 -2.16
C LYS A 330 17.02 26.65 -0.93
N TYR A 331 17.20 25.53 -0.22
CA TYR A 331 18.32 25.32 0.70
C TYR A 331 19.61 25.20 -0.13
N MET A 332 19.91 26.21 -0.94
CA MET A 332 21.18 26.34 -1.60
C MET A 332 22.12 26.89 -0.55
N LEU A 333 23.09 26.08 -0.12
CA LEU A 333 24.34 26.64 0.38
C LEU A 333 24.94 27.36 -0.83
N PRO A 334 25.03 28.70 -0.85
CA PRO A 334 25.60 29.40 -1.98
C PRO A 334 27.09 29.08 -2.03
N LEU A 335 27.51 28.08 -2.83
CA LEU A 335 28.93 27.71 -2.97
C LEU A 335 29.76 28.79 -3.70
N ASP A 336 29.07 29.77 -4.28
CA ASP A 336 29.69 30.97 -4.86
C ASP A 336 30.45 31.75 -3.79
N GLY A 337 31.74 31.97 -4.04
CA GLY A 337 32.61 32.75 -3.17
C GLY A 337 33.49 31.96 -2.20
N ILE A 338 33.44 30.62 -2.20
CA ILE A 338 34.38 29.80 -1.41
C ILE A 338 35.82 30.06 -1.87
N ARG A 339 36.66 30.53 -0.95
CA ARG A 339 38.09 30.80 -1.15
C ARG A 339 38.93 29.79 -0.40
N LEU A 340 40.17 29.62 -0.86
CA LEU A 340 41.18 28.78 -0.22
C LEU A 340 42.06 29.69 0.65
N ARG A 341 42.22 29.36 1.93
CA ARG A 341 43.13 30.03 2.86
C ARG A 341 44.13 29.02 3.39
N ASP A 342 45.41 29.36 3.29
CA ASP A 342 46.46 28.63 3.97
C ASP A 342 46.28 28.80 5.49
N ILE A 343 46.20 27.67 6.20
CA ILE A 343 46.19 27.69 7.66
C ILE A 343 47.65 27.68 8.09
N GLU A 344 48.07 28.69 8.86
CA GLU A 344 49.42 28.73 9.42
C GLU A 344 49.73 27.45 10.19
N SER A 345 50.71 26.71 9.68
CA SER A 345 51.33 25.62 10.40
C SER A 345 52.23 26.22 11.47
N GLY A 346 51.96 25.93 12.74
CA GLY A 346 52.78 26.41 13.86
C GLY A 346 54.27 26.12 13.64
N PHE A 347 55.16 26.91 14.25
CA PHE A 347 56.60 27.05 14.00
C PHE A 347 57.44 25.75 13.84
N MET A 348 56.91 24.56 14.19
CA MET A 348 57.56 23.26 14.01
C MET A 348 56.80 22.26 13.11
N SER A 349 55.66 22.63 12.54
CA SER A 349 54.83 21.74 11.72
C SER A 349 55.28 21.77 10.26
N ARG A 350 55.76 20.63 9.74
CA ARG A 350 56.01 20.40 8.30
C ARG A 350 54.74 20.11 7.50
N GLN A 351 53.56 20.12 8.12
CA GLN A 351 52.29 19.90 7.43
C GLN A 351 51.73 21.21 6.86
N HIS A 352 51.62 21.29 5.53
CA HIS A 352 50.82 22.31 4.87
C HIS A 352 49.33 21.99 5.03
N LYS A 353 48.57 22.91 5.63
CA LYS A 353 47.13 22.80 5.83
C LYS A 353 46.46 23.96 5.10
N PHE A 354 45.33 23.69 4.45
CA PHE A 354 44.50 24.72 3.85
C PHE A 354 43.05 24.48 4.24
N ALA A 355 42.29 25.56 4.38
CA ALA A 355 40.85 25.53 4.57
C ALA A 355 40.15 26.18 3.38
N LEU A 356 39.00 25.62 3.03
CA LEU A 356 38.01 26.29 2.22
C LEU A 356 37.13 27.13 3.16
N PHE A 357 36.93 28.41 2.85
CA PHE A 357 36.17 29.33 3.70
C PHE A 357 35.37 30.33 2.87
N TYR A 358 34.29 30.85 3.45
CA TYR A 358 33.59 32.01 2.91
C TYR A 358 34.23 33.30 3.44
N PRO A 359 34.64 34.22 2.56
CA PRO A 359 35.21 35.51 2.99
C PRO A 359 34.21 36.37 3.78
N ASP A 360 32.92 36.13 3.64
CA ASP A 360 31.86 36.94 4.27
C ASP A 360 31.41 36.42 5.65
N GLY A 361 32.07 35.41 6.22
CA GLY A 361 31.84 34.98 7.61
C GLY A 361 30.42 34.50 7.93
N LYS A 362 29.66 34.03 6.93
CA LYS A 362 28.33 33.43 7.11
C LYS A 362 28.41 31.94 7.38
#